data_AF-X0WKZ3-F1
#
_entry.id   AF-X0WKZ3-F1
#
_cell.length_a   1.000
_cell.length_b   1.000
_cell.length_c   1.000
_cell.angle_alpha   90.00
_cell.angle_beta   90.00
_cell.angle_gamma   90.00
#
_symmetry.space_group_name_H-M   'P 1'
#
loop_
_entity.id
_entity.type
_entity.pdbx_description
1 polymer ?
#
loop_
_entity_poly.entity_id
_entity_poly.type
_entity_poly.pdbx_seq_one_letter_code
_entity_poly.pdbx_strand_id
1 'polypeptide(L)'
;AFLAYNQIGPDYFAATETSPGTAFMDAKRMVAAVRAARQRADVVVVSCHWGIEYTPYPNASQQELAQTLVDAGAALIIGHHPHVVQSLGYRQGAFTAYSLGNFVFDQGFSEETSQGLVLRCLLDASGVKMVEFLPVRITDCQPALMSPEDGASLLERIMSVTEEQGALPRASQ
;
A
#
# COMPACT_ATOMS: atom_id res chain seq x y z
N ALA A 1 -12.36 -4.93 -9.21
CA ALA A 1 -13.04 -4.41 -7.99
C ALA A 1 -12.03 -3.67 -7.13
N PHE A 2 -12.46 -2.64 -6.41
CA PHE A 2 -11.61 -1.84 -5.52
C PHE A 2 -12.28 -1.76 -4.15
N LEU A 3 -11.56 -2.16 -3.09
CA LEU A 3 -12.04 -2.16 -1.71
C LEU A 3 -11.12 -1.27 -0.88
N ALA A 4 -11.67 -0.42 -0.02
CA ALA A 4 -10.88 0.50 0.79
C ALA A 4 -11.30 0.44 2.26
N TYR A 5 -10.32 0.39 3.16
CA TYR A 5 -10.55 0.23 4.59
C TYR A 5 -9.64 1.13 5.42
N ASN A 6 -10.09 1.45 6.62
CA ASN A 6 -9.38 2.28 7.58
C ASN A 6 -9.27 1.59 8.95
N GLN A 7 -8.11 1.63 9.57
CA GLN A 7 -7.91 1.22 10.96
C GLN A 7 -7.59 2.41 11.89
N ILE A 8 -7.39 3.60 11.33
CA ILE A 8 -6.81 4.73 12.05
C ILE A 8 -7.88 5.69 12.55
N GLY A 9 -7.67 6.14 13.79
CA GLY A 9 -8.59 7.02 14.49
C GLY A 9 -9.53 6.24 15.42
N PRO A 10 -10.42 6.95 16.12
CA PRO A 10 -11.31 6.35 17.10
C PRO A 10 -12.36 5.43 16.47
N ASP A 11 -12.80 4.42 17.23
CA ASP A 11 -13.80 3.43 16.76
C ASP A 11 -15.11 4.07 16.26
N TYR A 12 -15.49 5.24 16.79
CA TYR A 12 -16.70 5.94 16.36
C TYR A 12 -16.60 6.59 14.97
N PHE A 13 -15.43 6.55 14.32
CA PHE A 13 -15.30 6.88 12.90
C PHE A 13 -15.79 5.73 12.00
N ALA A 14 -15.99 4.53 12.52
CA ALA A 14 -16.48 3.38 11.75
C ALA A 14 -17.96 3.56 11.36
N ALA A 15 -18.30 3.15 10.14
CA ALA A 15 -19.70 3.00 9.76
C ALA A 15 -20.37 1.91 10.60
N THR A 16 -21.62 2.15 10.97
CA THR A 16 -22.48 1.14 11.58
C THR A 16 -23.64 0.80 10.63
N GLU A 17 -24.55 -0.08 11.05
CA GLU A 17 -25.77 -0.34 10.29
C GLU A 17 -26.66 0.91 10.14
N THR A 18 -26.54 1.87 11.07
CA THR A 18 -27.44 3.03 11.17
C THR A 18 -26.71 4.37 11.08
N SER A 19 -25.37 4.39 11.00
CA SER A 19 -24.58 5.62 10.91
C SER A 19 -23.51 5.55 9.83
N PRO A 20 -23.27 6.64 9.09
CA PRO A 20 -22.18 6.71 8.13
C PRO A 20 -20.82 6.73 8.83
N GLY A 21 -19.77 6.31 8.12
CA GLY A 21 -18.40 6.31 8.60
C GLY A 21 -17.46 5.58 7.65
N THR A 22 -16.22 5.36 8.08
CA THR A 22 -15.23 4.57 7.35
C THR A 22 -15.56 3.09 7.39
N ALA A 23 -15.22 2.36 6.33
CA ALA A 23 -15.19 0.90 6.36
C ALA A 23 -14.03 0.46 7.25
N PHE A 24 -14.31 0.19 8.52
CA PHE A 24 -13.27 -0.16 9.47
C PHE A 24 -12.66 -1.53 9.13
N MET A 25 -11.35 -1.66 9.35
CA MET A 25 -10.65 -2.92 9.13
C MET A 25 -11.10 -3.99 10.12
N ASP A 26 -11.68 -5.05 9.58
CA ASP A 26 -11.93 -6.31 10.29
C ASP A 26 -11.52 -7.44 9.35
N ALA A 27 -10.53 -8.24 9.77
CA ALA A 27 -9.91 -9.23 8.89
C ALA A 27 -10.93 -10.23 8.32
N LYS A 28 -11.91 -10.66 9.12
CA LYS A 28 -12.93 -11.62 8.68
C LYS A 28 -13.85 -11.02 7.60
N ARG A 29 -14.33 -9.80 7.83
CA ARG A 29 -15.18 -9.07 6.87
C ARG A 29 -14.41 -8.73 5.60
N MET A 30 -13.16 -8.30 5.71
CA MET A 30 -12.32 -7.99 4.56
C MET A 30 -12.06 -9.24 3.71
N VAL A 31 -11.72 -10.38 4.31
CA VAL A 31 -11.54 -11.65 3.60
C VAL A 31 -12.82 -12.08 2.87
N ALA A 32 -13.96 -12.00 3.55
CA ALA A 32 -15.25 -12.30 2.92
C ALA A 32 -15.54 -11.37 1.74
N ALA A 33 -15.27 -10.07 1.89
CA ALA A 33 -15.46 -9.08 0.83
C ALA A 33 -14.51 -9.31 -0.36
N VAL A 34 -13.24 -9.63 -0.12
CA VAL A 34 -12.27 -9.96 -1.19
C VAL A 34 -12.72 -11.19 -1.95
N ARG A 35 -13.11 -12.27 -1.25
CA ARG A 35 -13.63 -13.49 -1.89
C ARG A 35 -14.88 -13.22 -2.73
N ALA A 36 -15.83 -12.46 -2.20
CA ALA A 36 -17.04 -12.08 -2.91
C ALA A 36 -16.73 -11.20 -4.14
N ALA A 37 -15.80 -10.26 -4.01
CA ALA A 37 -15.36 -9.41 -5.12
C ALA A 37 -14.67 -10.23 -6.22
N ARG A 38 -13.87 -11.25 -5.85
CA ARG A 38 -13.16 -12.10 -6.81
C ARG A 38 -14.10 -12.92 -7.69
N GLN A 39 -15.30 -13.26 -7.21
CA GLN A 39 -16.34 -13.92 -8.01
C GLN A 39 -16.93 -13.02 -9.11
N ARG A 40 -16.70 -11.71 -9.03
CA ARG A 40 -17.36 -10.69 -9.88
C ARG A 40 -16.37 -9.81 -10.64
N ALA A 41 -15.07 -9.96 -10.38
CA ALA A 41 -14.01 -9.17 -10.98
C ALA A 41 -12.75 -10.01 -11.17
N ASP A 42 -12.07 -9.74 -12.28
CA ASP A 42 -10.81 -10.40 -12.61
C ASP A 42 -9.67 -9.99 -11.66
N VAL A 43 -9.64 -8.69 -11.30
CA VAL A 43 -8.63 -8.09 -10.41
C VAL A 43 -9.32 -7.46 -9.21
N VAL A 44 -8.85 -7.79 -8.01
CA VAL A 44 -9.28 -7.18 -6.76
C VAL A 44 -8.13 -6.35 -6.19
N VAL A 45 -8.35 -5.04 -6.06
CA VAL A 45 -7.43 -4.10 -5.41
C VAL A 45 -7.94 -3.79 -4.01
N VAL A 46 -7.07 -3.82 -3.01
CA VAL A 46 -7.40 -3.48 -1.62
C VAL A 46 -6.53 -2.31 -1.17
N SER A 47 -7.16 -1.21 -0.79
CA SER A 47 -6.53 -0.03 -0.22
C SER A 47 -6.66 -0.05 1.31
N CYS A 48 -5.55 0.13 2.00
CA CYS A 48 -5.44 -0.03 3.44
C CYS A 48 -4.86 1.23 4.10
N HIS A 49 -5.61 1.86 4.99
CA HIS A 49 -5.10 2.92 5.88
C HIS A 49 -4.75 2.28 7.23
N TRP A 50 -3.47 2.02 7.50
CA TRP A 50 -3.00 1.13 8.58
C TRP A 50 -1.54 1.36 9.02
N GLY A 51 -1.07 0.63 10.03
CA GLY A 51 0.34 0.67 10.43
C GLY A 51 0.63 1.76 11.45
N ILE A 52 1.91 2.15 11.55
CA ILE A 52 2.41 3.08 12.56
C ILE A 52 3.07 4.26 11.85
N GLU A 53 2.74 5.47 12.27
CA GLU A 53 3.33 6.69 11.73
C GLU A 53 4.86 6.65 11.79
N TYR A 54 5.49 7.16 10.73
CA TYR A 54 6.92 7.42 10.57
C TYR A 54 7.81 6.17 10.72
N THR A 55 7.23 4.97 10.65
CA THR A 55 7.97 3.72 10.73
C THR A 55 8.25 3.18 9.32
N PRO A 56 9.52 3.01 8.90
CA PRO A 56 9.85 2.58 7.54
C PRO A 56 9.59 1.07 7.30
N TYR A 57 9.28 0.33 8.36
CA TYR A 57 8.98 -1.10 8.32
C TYR A 57 7.50 -1.37 8.59
N PRO A 58 6.79 -2.17 7.78
CA PRO A 58 5.47 -2.64 8.16
C PRO A 58 5.54 -3.55 9.38
N ASN A 59 4.60 -3.35 10.31
CA ASN A 59 4.49 -4.19 11.51
C ASN A 59 3.92 -5.58 11.18
N ALA A 60 3.98 -6.50 12.16
CA ALA A 60 3.51 -7.87 11.98
C ALA A 60 2.03 -7.94 11.56
N SER A 61 1.17 -7.12 12.14
CA SER A 61 -0.26 -7.10 11.81
C SER A 61 -0.54 -6.66 10.37
N GLN A 62 0.21 -5.69 9.83
CA GLN A 62 0.14 -5.33 8.41
C GLN A 62 0.52 -6.52 7.53
N GLN A 63 1.62 -7.21 7.85
CA GLN A 63 2.12 -8.34 7.07
C GLN A 63 1.15 -9.54 7.09
N GLU A 64 0.63 -9.90 8.26
CA GLU A 64 -0.34 -10.98 8.44
C GLU A 64 -1.65 -10.69 7.70
N LEU A 65 -2.19 -9.48 7.84
CA LEU A 65 -3.41 -9.09 7.14
C LEU A 65 -3.20 -9.05 5.63
N ALA A 66 -2.08 -8.50 5.14
CA ALA A 66 -1.75 -8.51 3.72
C ALA A 66 -1.71 -9.94 3.18
N GLN A 67 -1.02 -10.87 3.86
CA GLN A 67 -0.98 -12.27 3.45
C GLN A 67 -2.38 -12.89 3.42
N THR A 68 -3.20 -12.63 4.44
CA THR A 68 -4.57 -13.15 4.50
C THR A 68 -5.45 -12.63 3.35
N LEU A 69 -5.27 -11.38 2.94
CA LEU A 69 -6.00 -10.78 1.81
C LEU A 69 -5.50 -11.33 0.46
N VAL A 70 -4.20 -11.57 0.32
CA VAL A 70 -3.62 -12.27 -0.84
C VAL A 70 -4.22 -13.67 -0.96
N ASP A 71 -4.23 -14.45 0.12
CA ASP A 71 -4.81 -15.79 0.16
C ASP A 71 -6.32 -15.79 -0.15
N ALA A 72 -7.01 -14.67 0.12
CA ALA A 72 -8.42 -14.47 -0.22
C ALA A 72 -8.67 -14.11 -1.69
N GLY A 73 -7.63 -13.75 -2.45
CA GLY A 73 -7.69 -13.42 -3.87
C GLY A 73 -7.46 -11.94 -4.22
N ALA A 74 -6.89 -11.14 -3.31
CA ALA A 74 -6.40 -9.80 -3.64
C ALA A 74 -5.21 -9.90 -4.61
N ALA A 75 -5.23 -9.10 -5.67
CA ALA A 75 -4.16 -9.04 -6.67
C ALA A 75 -3.19 -7.88 -6.43
N LEU A 76 -3.69 -6.79 -5.82
CA LEU A 76 -2.92 -5.60 -5.49
C LEU A 76 -3.37 -5.06 -4.13
N ILE A 77 -2.44 -4.85 -3.21
CA ILE A 77 -2.67 -4.23 -1.91
C ILE A 77 -1.87 -2.93 -1.83
N ILE A 78 -2.53 -1.83 -1.49
CA ILE A 78 -1.93 -0.48 -1.43
C ILE A 78 -2.17 0.10 -0.05
N GLY A 79 -1.10 0.28 0.72
CA GLY A 79 -1.14 0.83 2.06
C GLY A 79 -0.81 2.32 2.11
N HIS A 80 -1.32 2.98 3.14
CA HIS A 80 -1.07 4.38 3.53
C HIS A 80 -1.14 4.51 5.05
N HIS A 81 -0.83 5.71 5.56
CA HIS A 81 -0.76 6.17 6.97
C HIS A 81 0.62 6.33 7.57
N PRO A 82 1.61 5.44 7.33
CA PRO A 82 2.93 5.62 7.94
C PRO A 82 3.62 6.94 7.54
N HIS A 83 3.11 7.67 6.55
CA HIS A 83 3.68 8.91 6.00
C HIS A 83 5.09 8.76 5.39
N VAL A 84 5.64 7.55 5.43
CA VAL A 84 6.91 7.16 4.82
C VAL A 84 6.69 5.97 3.90
N VAL A 85 7.52 5.84 2.86
CA VAL A 85 7.46 4.67 1.96
C VAL A 85 8.03 3.45 2.68
N GLN A 86 7.21 2.41 2.77
CA GLN A 86 7.56 1.10 3.36
C GLN A 86 7.92 0.08 2.28
N SER A 87 8.23 -1.15 2.68
CA SER A 87 8.50 -2.25 1.74
C SER A 87 7.35 -2.49 0.76
N LEU A 88 7.73 -3.04 -0.38
CA LEU A 88 6.82 -3.39 -1.46
C LEU A 88 7.31 -4.64 -2.17
N GLY A 89 6.44 -5.43 -2.77
CA GLY A 89 6.87 -6.61 -3.49
C GLY A 89 5.76 -7.60 -3.74
N TYR A 90 6.12 -8.67 -4.45
CA TYR A 90 5.20 -9.77 -4.73
C TYR A 90 5.21 -10.79 -3.60
N ARG A 91 4.02 -11.23 -3.22
CA ARG A 91 3.78 -12.41 -2.39
C ARG A 91 2.70 -13.26 -3.05
N GLN A 92 3.02 -14.50 -3.38
CA GLN A 92 2.10 -15.45 -4.04
C GLN A 92 1.38 -14.88 -5.29
N GLY A 93 2.08 -14.09 -6.10
CA GLY A 93 1.55 -13.53 -7.35
C GLY A 93 0.73 -12.23 -7.19
N ALA A 94 0.45 -11.79 -5.97
CA ALA A 94 -0.12 -10.48 -5.68
C ALA A 94 0.97 -9.46 -5.33
N PHE A 95 0.80 -8.21 -5.77
CA PHE A 95 1.71 -7.13 -5.41
C PHE A 95 1.19 -6.38 -4.18
N THR A 96 2.06 -6.13 -3.20
CA THR A 96 1.73 -5.38 -2.00
C THR A 96 2.70 -4.22 -1.86
N ALA A 97 2.21 -3.00 -1.71
CA ALA A 97 2.96 -1.86 -1.20
C ALA A 97 2.40 -1.51 0.18
N TYR A 98 3.19 -1.66 1.25
CA TYR A 98 2.67 -1.50 2.61
C TYR A 98 2.41 -0.05 3.01
N SER A 99 3.13 0.89 2.40
CA SER A 99 2.89 2.32 2.47
C SER A 99 3.55 2.99 1.27
N LEU A 100 2.82 3.84 0.55
CA LEU A 100 3.36 4.69 -0.52
C LEU A 100 3.93 6.03 -0.03
N GLY A 101 3.88 6.29 1.28
CA GLY A 101 4.27 7.58 1.85
C GLY A 101 3.25 8.68 1.55
N ASN A 102 3.73 9.93 1.58
CA ASN A 102 2.90 11.10 1.29
C ASN A 102 2.78 11.34 -0.24
N PHE A 103 1.81 12.17 -0.65
CA PHE A 103 1.72 12.67 -2.02
C PHE A 103 1.43 14.18 -2.06
N VAL A 104 0.27 14.61 -1.55
CA VAL A 104 -0.06 16.03 -1.33
C VAL A 104 -0.29 16.21 0.17
N PHE A 105 0.78 16.50 0.90
CA PHE A 105 0.75 16.64 2.36
C PHE A 105 1.89 17.55 2.84
N ASP A 106 1.66 18.31 3.92
CA ASP A 106 2.68 19.20 4.49
C ASP A 106 3.29 18.60 5.76
N GLN A 107 4.25 17.70 5.57
CA GLN A 107 5.07 17.13 6.64
C GLN A 107 6.54 17.21 6.26
N GLY A 108 7.06 18.44 6.09
CA GLY A 108 8.47 18.67 5.73
C GLY A 108 9.46 18.54 6.90
N PHE A 109 9.09 17.88 8.01
CA PHE A 109 9.96 17.82 9.19
C PHE A 109 11.03 16.71 9.11
N SER A 110 10.90 15.76 8.17
CA SER A 110 11.92 14.76 7.89
C SER A 110 12.08 14.50 6.39
N GLU A 111 13.23 13.95 6.00
CA GLU A 111 13.50 13.58 4.61
C GLU A 111 12.49 12.52 4.12
N GLU A 112 12.23 11.50 4.93
CA GLU A 112 11.34 10.38 4.60
C GLU A 112 9.88 10.79 4.43
N THR A 113 9.43 11.79 5.20
CA THR A 113 8.05 12.32 5.14
C THR A 113 7.85 13.28 3.95
N SER A 114 8.94 13.84 3.43
CA SER A 114 8.96 14.60 2.17
C SER A 114 9.03 13.70 0.92
N GLN A 115 9.21 12.39 1.09
CA GLN A 115 9.33 11.42 0.00
C GLN A 115 8.08 10.57 -0.13
N GLY A 116 7.71 10.25 -1.35
CA GLY A 116 6.59 9.38 -1.68
C GLY A 116 6.87 8.52 -2.89
N LEU A 117 5.94 7.61 -3.18
CA LEU A 117 6.03 6.74 -4.35
C LEU A 117 4.70 6.72 -5.09
N VAL A 118 4.70 7.17 -6.35
CA VAL A 118 3.57 6.94 -7.25
C VAL A 118 3.74 5.55 -7.86
N LEU A 119 2.71 4.72 -7.72
CA LEU A 119 2.68 3.37 -8.25
C LEU A 119 1.92 3.34 -9.58
N ARG A 120 2.61 3.06 -10.69
CA ARG A 120 1.98 2.87 -11.99
C ARG A 120 1.87 1.37 -12.28
N CYS A 121 0.64 0.86 -12.34
CA CYS A 121 0.37 -0.56 -12.56
C CYS A 121 -0.32 -0.81 -13.91
N LEU A 122 0.17 -1.80 -14.66
CA LEU A 122 -0.56 -2.39 -15.78
C LEU A 122 -1.27 -3.66 -15.30
N LEU A 123 -2.57 -3.75 -15.55
CA LEU A 123 -3.43 -4.84 -15.10
C LEU A 123 -4.10 -5.51 -16.30
N ASP A 124 -4.28 -6.83 -16.24
CA ASP A 124 -5.20 -7.56 -17.12
C ASP A 124 -6.06 -8.54 -16.32
N ALA A 125 -6.85 -9.38 -17.01
CA ALA A 125 -7.77 -10.32 -16.36
C ALA A 125 -7.09 -11.39 -15.46
N SER A 126 -5.77 -11.55 -15.57
CA SER A 126 -4.98 -12.49 -14.76
C SER A 126 -4.15 -11.79 -13.68
N GLY A 127 -4.32 -10.47 -13.49
CA GLY A 127 -3.74 -9.72 -12.38
C GLY A 127 -2.74 -8.63 -12.81
N VAL A 128 -1.81 -8.31 -11.92
CA VAL A 128 -0.79 -7.29 -12.14
C VAL A 128 0.26 -7.81 -13.12
N LYS A 129 0.57 -7.02 -14.16
CA LYS A 129 1.54 -7.37 -15.22
C LYS A 129 2.83 -6.60 -15.12
N MET A 130 2.70 -5.31 -14.86
CA MET A 130 3.84 -4.44 -14.67
C MET A 130 3.55 -3.53 -13.49
N VAL A 131 4.61 -3.26 -12.74
CA VAL A 131 4.61 -2.26 -11.69
C VAL A 131 5.82 -1.38 -11.95
N GLU A 132 5.57 -0.08 -12.01
CA GLU A 132 6.60 0.92 -12.14
C GLU A 132 6.52 1.87 -10.96
N PHE A 133 7.70 2.19 -10.45
CA PHE A 133 7.88 3.07 -9.32
C PHE A 133 8.28 4.44 -9.83
N LEU A 134 7.51 5.45 -9.45
CA LEU A 134 7.78 6.85 -9.78
C LEU A 134 8.04 7.59 -8.46
N PRO A 135 9.31 7.68 -8.03
CA PRO A 135 9.71 8.43 -6.84
C PRO A 135 9.26 9.89 -6.93
N VAL A 136 8.66 10.40 -5.86
CA VAL A 136 8.27 11.81 -5.75
C VAL A 136 8.84 12.45 -4.50
N ARG A 137 9.23 13.71 -4.63
CA ARG A 137 9.51 14.59 -3.49
C ARG A 137 8.40 15.62 -3.38
N ILE A 138 8.06 15.95 -2.15
CA ILE A 138 7.00 16.89 -1.79
C ILE A 138 7.67 18.10 -1.16
N THR A 139 7.38 19.27 -1.69
CA THR A 139 7.85 20.55 -1.17
C THR A 139 6.67 21.50 -1.19
N ASP A 140 6.33 22.10 -0.06
CA ASP A 140 5.18 23.02 0.06
C ASP A 140 3.87 22.45 -0.52
N CYS A 141 3.51 21.22 -0.12
CA CYS A 141 2.36 20.45 -0.64
C CYS A 141 2.41 20.12 -2.14
N GLN A 142 3.52 20.37 -2.82
CA GLN A 142 3.65 20.10 -4.26
C GLN A 142 4.51 18.86 -4.49
N PRO A 143 3.92 17.74 -4.99
CA PRO A 143 4.71 16.60 -5.43
C PRO A 143 5.37 16.89 -6.79
N ALA A 144 6.64 16.55 -6.90
CA ALA A 144 7.40 16.53 -8.14
C ALA A 144 8.13 15.19 -8.28
N LEU A 145 8.25 14.69 -9.52
CA LEU A 145 9.10 13.53 -9.79
C LEU A 145 10.53 13.84 -9.37
N MET A 146 11.16 12.88 -8.69
CA MET A 146 12.56 13.02 -8.29
C MET A 146 13.48 12.89 -9.51
N SER A 147 14.71 13.42 -9.38
CA SER A 147 15.77 13.14 -10.34
C SER A 147 16.06 11.62 -10.37
N PRO A 148 16.65 11.09 -11.47
CA PRO A 148 17.02 9.67 -11.51
C PRO A 148 17.95 9.24 -10.37
N GLU A 149 18.86 10.13 -9.94
CA GLU A 149 19.82 9.86 -8.85
C GLU A 149 19.10 9.78 -7.49
N ASP A 150 18.34 10.82 -7.12
CA ASP A 150 17.63 10.83 -5.83
C ASP A 150 16.57 9.72 -5.78
N GLY A 151 15.90 9.47 -6.91
CA GLY A 151 14.94 8.40 -7.06
C GLY A 151 15.58 7.03 -6.86
N ALA A 152 16.79 6.81 -7.40
CA ALA A 152 17.52 5.56 -7.19
C ALA A 152 17.86 5.35 -5.71
N SER A 153 18.32 6.37 -4.99
CA SER A 153 18.61 6.26 -3.55
C SER A 153 17.37 5.91 -2.72
N LEU A 154 16.20 6.50 -3.04
CA LEU A 154 14.94 6.12 -2.38
C LEU A 154 14.58 4.66 -2.67
N LEU A 155 14.69 4.22 -3.93
CA LEU A 155 14.37 2.85 -4.32
C LEU A 155 15.32 1.84 -3.68
N GLU A 156 16.63 2.12 -3.60
CA GLU A 156 17.61 1.27 -2.91
C GLU A 156 17.25 1.07 -1.44
N ARG A 157 16.88 2.15 -0.73
CA ARG A 157 16.40 2.06 0.66
C ARG A 157 15.18 1.16 0.78
N ILE A 158 14.19 1.34 -0.11
CA ILE A 158 12.94 0.53 -0.09
C ILE A 158 13.25 -0.94 -0.42
N MET A 159 14.17 -1.20 -1.35
CA MET A 159 14.56 -2.56 -1.72
C MET A 159 15.29 -3.26 -0.58
N SER A 160 16.19 -2.57 0.13
CA SER A 160 16.84 -3.12 1.34
C SER A 160 15.81 -3.56 2.38
N VAL A 161 14.83 -2.70 2.69
CA VAL A 161 13.75 -3.02 3.64
C VAL A 161 12.87 -4.18 3.12
N THR A 162 12.67 -4.26 1.81
CA THR A 162 11.88 -5.32 1.17
C THR A 162 12.56 -6.68 1.28
N GLU A 163 13.87 -6.73 1.02
CA GLU A 163 14.69 -7.94 1.12
C GLU A 163 14.77 -8.47 2.55
N GLU A 164 14.97 -7.59 3.53
CA GLU A 164 14.95 -7.93 4.97
C GLU A 164 13.64 -8.61 5.41
N GLN A 165 12.53 -8.32 4.72
CA GLN A 165 11.20 -8.85 5.01
C GLN A 165 10.80 -10.06 4.15
N GLY A 166 11.71 -10.59 3.34
CA GLY A 166 11.48 -11.75 2.48
C GLY A 166 10.37 -11.55 1.46
N ALA A 167 10.08 -10.30 1.08
CA ALA A 167 9.29 -10.00 -0.11
C ALA A 167 10.23 -9.95 -1.32
N LEU A 168 9.78 -10.46 -2.48
CA LEU A 168 10.58 -10.44 -3.69
C LEU A 168 10.05 -9.37 -4.66
N PRO A 169 10.88 -8.44 -5.16
CA PRO A 169 10.53 -7.69 -6.34
C PRO A 169 10.35 -8.69 -7.49
N ARG A 170 9.34 -8.52 -8.35
CA ARG A 170 9.24 -9.36 -9.54
C ARG A 170 10.46 -9.06 -10.38
N ALA A 171 11.23 -10.09 -10.74
CA ALA A 171 12.27 -9.92 -11.74
C ALA A 171 11.63 -9.26 -12.98
N SER A 172 12.12 -8.08 -13.33
CA SER A 172 11.83 -7.45 -14.61
C SER A 172 12.26 -8.42 -15.71
N GLN A 173 11.29 -8.88 -16.52
CA GLN A 173 11.58 -9.40 -17.85
C GLN A 173 11.54 -8.24 -18.83
#